data_AF-A0A511XQT5-F1
#
_entry.id   AF-A0A511XQT5-F1
#
_cell.length_a   1.000
_cell.length_b   1.000
_cell.length_c   1.000
_cell.angle_alpha   90.00
_cell.angle_beta   90.00
_cell.angle_gamma   90.00
#
_symmetry.space_group_name_H-M   'P 1'
#
loop_
_entity.id
_entity.type
_entity.pdbx_description
1 polymer ?
#
loop_
_entity_poly.entity_id
_entity_poly.type
_entity_poly.pdbx_seq_one_letter_code
_entity_poly.pdbx_strand_id
1 'polypeptide(L)'
;MTPDIDDAVDVVHGHQQPVLFNAHQDERCFMSIHVYDTATSRPLAVVLRPGKTPSGQEVRCHLRRLMRRIRHHWPAMQLAIRGDP
;
A
#
# COMPACT_ATOMS: atom_id res chain seq x y z
N MET A 1 6.92 3.16 18.22
CA MET A 1 6.43 3.59 16.90
C MET A 1 5.42 2.57 16.44
N THR A 2 4.24 3.03 16.02
CA THR A 2 3.18 2.17 15.53
C THR A 2 2.84 2.65 14.13
N PRO A 3 3.25 1.95 13.07
CA PRO A 3 2.81 2.31 11.74
C PRO A 3 1.36 1.91 11.51
N ASP A 4 0.66 2.72 10.72
CA ASP A 4 -0.60 2.36 10.07
C ASP A 4 -0.34 1.99 8.61
N ILE A 5 -1.13 1.08 8.06
CA ILE A 5 -1.04 0.63 6.67
C ILE A 5 -2.42 0.71 6.05
N ASP A 6 -2.52 1.49 4.97
CA ASP A 6 -3.76 1.71 4.22
C ASP A 6 -3.54 1.50 2.73
N ASP A 7 -4.61 1.11 2.03
CA ASP A 7 -4.67 1.19 0.58
C ASP A 7 -5.11 2.59 0.14
N ALA A 8 -4.52 3.10 -0.94
CA ALA A 8 -4.91 4.39 -1.52
C ALA A 8 -4.95 4.33 -3.05
N VAL A 9 -5.74 5.22 -3.62
CA VAL A 9 -5.86 5.42 -5.07
C VAL A 9 -4.93 6.55 -5.48
N ASP A 10 -4.07 6.29 -6.46
CA ASP A 10 -3.14 7.27 -7.02
C ASP A 10 -3.43 7.43 -8.52
N VAL A 11 -4.25 8.44 -8.86
CA VAL A 11 -4.68 8.74 -10.23
C VAL A 11 -3.54 9.36 -11.01
N VAL A 12 -3.36 8.91 -12.25
CA VAL A 12 -2.28 9.41 -13.12
C VAL A 12 -2.83 9.91 -14.45
N HIS A 13 -2.14 10.90 -15.02
CA HIS A 13 -2.51 11.50 -16.31
C HIS A 13 -1.69 10.95 -17.49
N GLY A 14 -0.81 9.98 -17.24
CA GLY A 14 0.08 9.39 -18.24
C GLY A 14 -0.04 7.87 -18.36
N HIS A 15 0.68 7.29 -19.32
CA HIS A 15 0.67 5.86 -19.63
C HIS A 15 1.87 5.11 -19.03
N GLN A 16 2.34 5.51 -17.85
CA GLN A 16 3.44 4.81 -17.18
C GLN A 16 3.04 3.36 -16.89
N GLN A 17 3.84 2.39 -17.25
CA GLN A 17 3.64 1.03 -16.71
C GLN A 17 4.01 1.05 -15.23
N PRO A 18 3.29 0.35 -14.32
CA PRO A 18 2.15 -0.55 -14.51
C PRO A 18 0.74 0.06 -14.25
N VAL A 19 0.47 1.28 -14.70
CA VAL A 19 -0.85 1.93 -14.53
C VAL A 19 -1.93 1.17 -15.31
N LEU A 20 -3.04 0.86 -14.64
CA LEU A 20 -4.21 0.20 -15.24
C LEU A 20 -5.47 1.03 -15.01
N PHE A 21 -6.47 0.84 -15.88
CA PHE A 21 -7.80 1.39 -15.65
C PHE A 21 -8.50 0.59 -14.55
N ASN A 22 -9.00 1.28 -13.54
CA ASN A 22 -9.79 0.71 -12.46
C ASN A 22 -11.25 1.15 -12.61
N ALA A 23 -12.13 0.23 -13.00
CA ALA A 23 -13.55 0.54 -13.20
C ALA A 23 -14.27 0.96 -11.90
N HIS A 24 -13.77 0.60 -10.72
CA HIS A 24 -14.36 1.05 -9.46
C HIS A 24 -14.03 2.52 -9.16
N GLN A 25 -12.86 2.98 -9.61
CA GLN A 25 -12.41 4.37 -9.45
C GLN A 25 -12.68 5.23 -10.68
N ASP A 26 -13.18 4.62 -11.76
CA ASP A 26 -13.39 5.21 -13.10
C ASP A 26 -12.17 5.96 -13.66
N GLU A 27 -10.97 5.51 -13.27
CA GLU A 27 -9.72 6.23 -13.53
C GLU A 27 -8.57 5.30 -13.88
N ARG A 28 -7.53 5.86 -14.51
CA ARG A 28 -6.22 5.20 -14.64
C ARG A 28 -5.39 5.51 -13.41
N CYS A 29 -5.08 4.49 -12.61
CA CYS A 29 -4.43 4.69 -11.32
C CYS A 29 -3.44 3.60 -10.95
N PHE A 30 -2.74 3.83 -9.85
CA PHE A 30 -2.17 2.78 -9.00
C PHE A 30 -3.09 2.52 -7.80
N MET A 31 -3.06 1.28 -7.31
CA MET A 31 -3.61 0.92 -6.00
C MET A 31 -2.45 0.83 -5.00
N SER A 32 -1.99 1.97 -4.50
CA SER A 32 -0.83 2.06 -3.63
C SER A 32 -1.12 1.52 -2.23
N ILE A 33 -0.08 0.99 -1.57
CA ILE A 33 -0.08 0.74 -0.13
C ILE A 33 0.72 1.86 0.51
N HIS A 34 0.11 2.60 1.43
CA HIS A 34 0.76 3.64 2.20
C HIS A 34 1.07 3.14 3.61
N VAL A 35 2.23 3.53 4.12
CA VAL A 35 2.65 3.23 5.50
C VAL A 35 3.00 4.54 6.17
N TYR A 36 2.32 4.86 7.26
CA TYR A 36 2.52 6.10 8.01
C TYR A 36 2.87 5.82 9.46
N ASP A 37 3.68 6.68 10.07
CA ASP A 37 3.83 6.71 11.52
C ASP A 37 2.58 7.35 12.15
N THR A 38 1.83 6.59 12.96
CA THR A 38 0.60 7.11 13.60
C THR A 38 0.85 8.30 14.51
N ALA A 39 2.04 8.39 15.12
CA ALA A 39 2.34 9.46 16.09
C ALA A 39 2.64 10.80 15.42
N THR A 40 3.22 10.78 14.21
CA THR A 40 3.69 11.99 13.51
C THR A 40 3.00 12.24 12.17
N SER A 41 2.17 11.30 11.73
CA SER A 41 1.55 11.27 10.39
C SER A 41 2.58 11.35 9.25
N ARG A 42 3.84 10.98 9.51
CA ARG A 42 4.91 11.02 8.50
C ARG A 42 4.91 9.75 7.66
N PRO A 43 5.08 9.86 6.32
CA PRO A 43 5.17 8.69 5.46
C PRO A 43 6.47 7.92 5.74
N LEU A 44 6.34 6.61 5.90
CA LEU A 44 7.46 5.68 6.06
C LEU A 44 7.79 4.96 4.76
N ALA A 45 6.75 4.57 4.02
CA ALA A 45 6.88 3.92 2.73
C ALA A 45 5.60 4.06 1.93
N VAL A 46 5.74 4.06 0.60
CA VAL A 46 4.64 3.90 -0.34
C VAL A 46 5.04 2.82 -1.33
N VAL A 47 4.14 1.85 -1.56
CA VAL A 47 4.34 0.78 -2.53
C VAL A 47 3.28 0.91 -3.61
N LEU A 48 3.69 1.34 -4.81
CA LEU A 48 2.81 1.36 -5.97
C LEU A 48 2.51 -0.07 -6.45
N ARG A 49 1.25 -0.35 -6.75
CA ARG A 49 0.79 -1.60 -7.36
C ARG A 49 -0.09 -1.28 -8.56
N PRO A 50 -0.24 -2.21 -9.52
CA PRO A 50 -1.11 -1.98 -10.68
C PRO A 50 -2.53 -1.55 -10.25
N GLY A 51 -3.13 -0.65 -11.03
CA GLY A 51 -4.48 -0.11 -10.84
C GLY A 51 -5.63 -1.10 -11.01
N LYS A 52 -5.47 -2.35 -10.57
CA LYS A 52 -6.53 -3.37 -10.58
C LYS A 52 -6.88 -3.73 -9.16
N THR A 53 -8.11 -4.19 -8.95
CA THR A 53 -8.49 -4.83 -7.69
C THR A 53 -7.59 -6.05 -7.46
N PRO A 54 -6.76 -6.05 -6.41
CA PRO A 54 -5.88 -7.17 -6.15
C PRO A 54 -6.69 -8.37 -5.64
N SER A 55 -6.27 -9.57 -6.02
CA SER A 55 -6.77 -10.79 -5.37
C SER A 55 -6.30 -10.83 -3.91
N GLY A 56 -7.04 -11.54 -3.04
CA GLY A 56 -6.62 -11.73 -1.65
C GLY A 56 -5.22 -12.36 -1.51
N GLN A 57 -4.82 -13.19 -2.48
CA GLN A 57 -3.46 -13.75 -2.52
C GLN A 57 -2.40 -12.69 -2.82
N GLU A 58 -2.65 -11.79 -3.77
CA GLU A 58 -1.76 -10.67 -4.09
C GLU A 58 -1.61 -9.73 -2.89
N VAL A 59 -2.71 -9.35 -2.24
CA VAL A 59 -2.71 -8.54 -1.01
C VAL A 59 -1.82 -9.17 0.06
N ARG A 60 -2.06 -10.45 0.37
CA ARG A 60 -1.27 -11.19 1.37
C ARG A 60 0.22 -11.28 1.01
N CYS A 61 0.55 -11.45 -0.27
CA CYS A 61 1.93 -11.48 -0.72
C CYS A 61 2.64 -10.13 -0.55
N HIS A 62 1.98 -9.02 -0.91
CA HIS A 62 2.53 -7.67 -0.71
C HIS A 62 2.73 -7.36 0.76
N LEU A 63 1.70 -7.56 1.60
CA LEU A 63 1.78 -7.33 3.04
C LEU A 63 2.88 -8.17 3.68
N ARG A 64 2.98 -9.47 3.36
CA ARG A 64 4.04 -10.34 3.88
C ARG A 64 5.44 -9.82 3.53
N ARG A 65 5.64 -9.35 2.29
CA ARG A 65 6.95 -8.80 1.85
C ARG A 65 7.27 -7.50 2.58
N LEU A 66 6.28 -6.62 2.72
CA LEU A 66 6.41 -5.36 3.45
C LEU A 66 6.75 -5.59 4.92
N MET A 67 5.96 -6.42 5.60
CA MET A 67 6.18 -6.77 7.01
C MET A 67 7.55 -7.38 7.25
N ARG A 68 8.04 -8.26 6.36
CA ARG A 68 9.39 -8.83 6.48
C ARG A 68 10.48 -7.77 6.43
N ARG A 69 10.38 -6.80 5.51
CA ARG A 69 11.36 -5.70 5.40
C ARG A 69 11.30 -4.81 6.64
N ILE A 70 10.10 -4.45 7.07
CA ILE A 70 9.88 -3.64 8.27
C ILE A 70 10.48 -4.33 9.50
N ARG A 71 10.18 -5.62 9.72
CA ARG A 71 10.70 -6.38 10.87
C ARG A 71 12.20 -6.60 10.82
N HIS A 72 12.79 -6.68 9.63
CA HIS A 72 14.24 -6.78 9.48
C HIS A 72 14.95 -5.50 9.94
N HIS A 73 14.40 -4.32 9.62
CA HIS A 73 14.98 -3.03 10.00
C HIS A 73 14.59 -2.59 11.43
N TRP A 74 13.39 -2.95 11.88
CA TRP A 74 12.85 -2.56 13.20
C TRP A 74 12.19 -3.75 13.91
N PRO A 75 12.97 -4.65 14.52
CA PRO A 75 12.44 -5.91 15.08
C PRO A 75 11.41 -5.71 16.20
N ALA A 76 11.65 -4.72 17.06
CA ALA A 76 10.82 -4.43 18.23
C ALA A 76 9.60 -3.54 17.93
N MET A 77 9.40 -3.12 16.68
CA MET A 77 8.29 -2.24 16.32
C MET A 77 6.94 -2.97 16.36
N GLN A 78 5.93 -2.33 16.96
CA GLN A 78 4.55 -2.78 16.89
C GLN A 78 3.91 -2.28 15.60
N LEU A 79 3.13 -3.12 14.92
CA LEU A 79 2.52 -2.79 13.63
C LEU A 79 1.01 -3.00 13.70
N ALA A 80 0.24 -1.97 13.38
CA ALA A 80 -1.19 -2.07 13.12
C ALA A 80 -1.41 -2.18 11.60
N ILE A 81 -2.36 -3.01 11.19
CA ILE A 81 -2.77 -3.12 9.79
C ILE A 81 -4.28 -2.92 9.78
N ARG A 82 -4.73 -1.92 9.04
CA ARG A 82 -6.14 -1.70 8.76
C ARG A 82 -6.45 -2.24 7.36
N GLY A 83 -7.62 -2.85 7.22
CA GLY A 83 -8.15 -3.23 5.92
C GLY A 83 -9.53 -2.59 5.79
N ASP A 84 -9.74 -1.86 4.70
CA ASP A 84 -11.08 -1.46 4.32
C ASP A 84 -11.80 -2.65 3.65
N PRO A 85 -13.11 -2.85 3.93
CA PRO A 85 -13.88 -4.00 3.44
C PRO A 85 -14.12 -3.99 1.92
#